data_AF-A0A6N8FL81-F1
#
_entry.id   AF-A0A6N8FL81-F1
#
_cell.length_a   1.000
_cell.length_b   1.000
_cell.length_c   1.000
_cell.angle_alpha   90.00
_cell.angle_beta   90.00
_cell.angle_gamma   90.00
#
_symmetry.space_group_name_H-M   'P 1'
#
loop_
_entity.id
_entity.type
_entity.pdbx_description
1 polymer ?
#
loop_
_entity_poly.entity_id
_entity_poly.type
_entity_poly.pdbx_seq_one_letter_code
_entity_poly.pdbx_strand_id
1 'polypeptide(L)'
;MLVLIYRSYLGWSAKMFWEMVIYIIVIVIICQLLENYLRKKYKIKKEGFLYQYVNSVHKDGELTITLLFLFSFVYITYNGYIEVPENIIYYFIILFGFRAFMAWKYERASKKYILTMMTLGLMMIGIGLLPYLEFL
;
A
#
# COMPACT_ATOMS: atom_id res chain seq x y z
N MET A 1 -5.84 24.56 25.05
CA MET A 1 -5.95 24.19 23.62
C MET A 1 -5.03 23.03 23.26
N LEU A 2 -3.72 23.09 23.54
CA LEU A 2 -2.78 21.98 23.28
C LEU A 2 -3.09 20.67 24.05
N VAL A 3 -3.59 20.76 25.28
CA VAL A 3 -3.98 19.57 26.07
C VAL A 3 -5.22 18.85 25.50
N LEU A 4 -6.09 19.57 24.77
CA LEU A 4 -7.27 18.96 24.13
C LEU A 4 -6.90 18.27 22.82
N ILE A 5 -5.89 18.79 22.10
CA ILE A 5 -5.30 18.13 20.92
C ILE A 5 -4.55 16.86 21.35
N TYR A 6 -3.80 16.89 22.47
CA TYR A 6 -3.11 15.70 22.96
C TYR A 6 -4.07 14.60 23.45
N ARG A 7 -5.22 15.00 24.04
CA ARG A 7 -6.25 14.05 24.52
C ARG A 7 -7.11 13.46 23.40
N SER A 8 -7.16 14.09 22.21
CA SER A 8 -7.82 13.50 21.02
C SER A 8 -6.95 12.43 20.34
N TYR A 9 -5.62 12.52 20.46
CA TYR A 9 -4.70 11.50 19.93
C TYR A 9 -4.57 10.26 20.83
N LEU A 10 -4.88 10.36 22.13
CA LEU A 10 -4.63 9.30 23.12
C LEU A 10 -5.91 8.57 23.59
N GLY A 11 -6.82 8.27 22.65
CA GLY A 11 -8.04 7.55 22.96
C GLY A 11 -8.59 6.78 21.77
N TRP A 12 -7.83 5.81 21.26
CA TRP A 12 -8.40 4.78 20.39
C TRP A 12 -9.48 4.06 21.20
N SER A 13 -10.73 4.46 21.03
CA SER A 13 -11.83 3.71 21.63
C SER A 13 -11.84 2.31 21.04
N ALA A 14 -12.18 1.29 21.82
CA ALA A 14 -12.29 -0.07 21.31
C ALA A 14 -13.22 -0.14 20.06
N LYS A 15 -14.24 0.73 20.01
CA LYS A 15 -15.12 0.91 18.85
C LYS A 15 -14.34 1.30 17.59
N MET A 16 -13.52 2.35 17.65
CA MET A 16 -12.72 2.84 16.52
C MET A 16 -11.73 1.78 16.02
N PHE A 17 -11.09 1.05 16.95
CA PHE A 17 -10.22 -0.07 16.59
C PHE A 17 -10.97 -1.14 15.79
N TRP A 18 -12.16 -1.55 16.26
CA TRP A 18 -12.97 -2.56 15.55
C TRP A 18 -13.45 -2.07 14.18
N GLU A 19 -13.81 -0.79 14.04
CA GLU A 19 -14.20 -0.18 12.76
C GLU A 19 -13.04 -0.21 11.75
N MET A 20 -11.82 0.12 12.18
CA MET A 20 -10.63 -0.01 11.33
C MET A 20 -10.35 -1.45 10.93
N VAL A 21 -10.48 -2.41 11.86
CA VAL A 21 -10.30 -3.84 11.56
C VAL A 21 -11.32 -4.31 10.52
N ILE A 22 -12.60 -3.98 10.70
CA ILE A 22 -13.67 -4.31 9.75
C ILE A 22 -13.38 -3.69 8.38
N TYR A 23 -12.99 -2.42 8.36
CA TYR A 23 -12.65 -1.70 7.14
C TYR A 23 -11.50 -2.37 6.36
N ILE A 24 -10.41 -2.73 7.06
CA ILE A 24 -9.27 -3.43 6.45
C ILE A 24 -9.72 -4.80 5.90
N ILE A 25 -10.52 -5.55 6.65
CA ILE A 25 -11.05 -6.85 6.19
C ILE A 25 -11.88 -6.68 4.91
N VAL A 26 -12.75 -5.67 4.85
CA VAL A 26 -13.57 -5.39 3.66
C VAL A 26 -12.70 -5.08 2.44
N ILE A 27 -11.69 -4.22 2.59
CA ILE A 27 -10.75 -3.91 1.50
C ILE A 27 -10.02 -5.17 1.02
N VAL A 28 -9.54 -5.99 1.94
CA VAL A 28 -8.83 -7.24 1.60
C VAL A 28 -9.74 -8.19 0.83
N ILE A 29 -11.00 -8.35 1.24
CA ILE A 29 -11.98 -9.18 0.53
C ILE A 29 -12.23 -8.63 -0.87
N ILE A 30 -12.45 -7.32 -1.02
CA ILE A 30 -12.65 -6.67 -2.33
C ILE A 30 -11.44 -6.90 -3.25
N CYS A 31 -10.22 -6.71 -2.72
CA CYS A 31 -8.98 -6.97 -3.45
C CYS A 31 -8.92 -8.42 -3.95
N GLN A 32 -9.22 -9.40 -3.10
CA GLN A 32 -9.19 -10.82 -3.48
C GLN A 32 -10.25 -11.17 -4.53
N LEU A 33 -11.47 -10.63 -4.39
CA LEU A 33 -12.55 -10.85 -5.35
C LEU A 33 -12.20 -10.28 -6.74
N LEU A 34 -11.71 -9.03 -6.77
CA LEU A 34 -11.31 -8.37 -8.02
C LEU A 34 -10.09 -9.07 -8.64
N GLU A 35 -9.10 -9.45 -7.85
CA GLU A 35 -7.94 -10.21 -8.35
C GLU A 35 -8.38 -11.52 -9.00
N ASN A 36 -9.23 -12.30 -8.33
CA ASN A 36 -9.77 -13.54 -8.87
C ASN A 36 -10.57 -13.32 -10.17
N TYR A 37 -11.39 -12.27 -10.21
CA TYR A 37 -12.14 -11.89 -11.41
C TYR A 37 -11.20 -11.55 -12.58
N LEU A 38 -10.21 -10.68 -12.35
CA LEU A 38 -9.26 -10.25 -13.38
C LEU A 38 -8.37 -11.41 -13.85
N ARG A 39 -7.94 -12.29 -12.94
CA ARG A 39 -7.18 -13.50 -13.30
C ARG A 39 -7.97 -14.40 -14.26
N LYS A 40 -9.26 -14.65 -13.95
CA LYS A 40 -10.15 -15.42 -14.84
C LYS A 40 -10.36 -14.72 -16.17
N LYS A 41 -10.64 -13.41 -16.15
CA LYS A 41 -10.90 -12.60 -17.36
C LYS A 41 -9.70 -12.53 -18.30
N TYR A 42 -8.49 -12.36 -17.76
CA TYR A 42 -7.28 -12.16 -18.55
C TYR A 42 -6.41 -13.41 -18.68
N LYS A 43 -6.86 -14.56 -18.16
CA LYS A 43 -6.13 -15.84 -18.15
C LYS A 43 -4.72 -15.73 -17.55
N ILE A 44 -4.59 -14.94 -16.48
CA ILE A 44 -3.30 -14.70 -15.81
C ILE A 44 -2.96 -15.93 -14.98
N LYS A 45 -1.80 -16.54 -15.23
CA LYS A 45 -1.31 -17.68 -14.46
C LYS A 45 -1.12 -17.29 -12.99
N LYS A 46 -1.52 -18.18 -12.08
CA LYS A 46 -1.26 -18.04 -10.65
C LYS A 46 0.16 -18.54 -10.41
N GLU A 47 1.04 -17.63 -10.00
CA GLU A 47 2.37 -18.02 -9.53
C GLU A 47 2.30 -18.39 -8.04
N GLY A 48 3.40 -18.96 -7.53
CA GLY A 48 3.51 -19.36 -6.14
C GLY A 48 3.22 -18.21 -5.18
N PHE A 49 2.99 -18.55 -3.90
CA PHE A 49 2.64 -17.59 -2.86
C PHE A 49 3.72 -16.51 -2.62
N LEU A 50 4.96 -16.79 -3.03
CA LEU A 50 6.09 -15.88 -2.92
C LEU A 50 6.16 -14.93 -4.11
N TYR A 51 6.39 -13.65 -3.81
CA TYR A 51 6.62 -12.61 -4.80
C TYR A 51 7.83 -12.97 -5.68
N GLN A 52 7.64 -12.95 -7.01
CA GLN A 52 8.71 -13.23 -7.97
C GLN A 52 9.13 -11.93 -8.68
N TYR A 53 10.42 -11.61 -8.59
CA TYR A 53 10.99 -10.49 -9.34
C TYR A 53 11.03 -10.83 -10.83
N VAL A 54 10.65 -9.86 -11.66
CA VAL A 54 10.63 -10.00 -13.12
C VAL A 54 12.05 -10.10 -13.71
N ASN A 55 13.02 -9.42 -13.11
CA ASN A 55 14.44 -9.47 -13.49
C ASN A 55 15.33 -8.99 -12.32
N SER A 56 16.65 -9.04 -12.49
CA SER A 56 17.62 -8.53 -11.49
C SER A 56 17.45 -7.04 -11.22
N VAL A 57 17.20 -6.24 -12.26
CA VAL A 57 16.97 -4.78 -12.15
C VAL A 57 15.77 -4.46 -11.25
N HIS A 58 14.73 -5.29 -11.29
CA HIS A 58 13.54 -5.16 -10.44
C HIS A 58 13.93 -5.37 -8.97
N LYS A 59 14.69 -6.43 -8.70
CA LYS A 59 15.18 -6.73 -7.35
C LYS A 59 16.05 -5.60 -6.81
N ASP A 60 17.01 -5.12 -7.61
CA ASP A 60 17.92 -4.06 -7.21
C ASP A 60 17.19 -2.72 -7.04
N GLY A 61 16.19 -2.45 -7.89
CA GLY A 61 15.33 -1.27 -7.79
C GLY A 61 14.47 -1.28 -6.53
N GLU A 62 13.82 -2.39 -6.18
CA GLU A 62 13.08 -2.49 -4.92
C GLU A 62 13.97 -2.33 -3.70
N LEU A 63 15.16 -2.94 -3.71
CA LEU A 63 16.14 -2.78 -2.65
C LEU A 63 16.56 -1.31 -2.51
N THR A 64 16.82 -0.64 -3.64
CA THR A 64 17.20 0.78 -3.66
C THR A 64 16.09 1.67 -3.11
N ILE A 65 14.83 1.48 -3.55
CA ILE A 65 13.67 2.22 -3.03
C ILE A 65 13.51 2.00 -1.52
N THR A 66 13.67 0.76 -1.06
CA THR A 66 13.57 0.40 0.35
C THR A 66 14.65 1.06 1.19
N LEU A 67 15.91 1.04 0.73
CA LEU A 67 17.01 1.69 1.43
C LEU A 67 16.82 3.21 1.49
N LEU A 68 16.44 3.85 0.38
CA LEU A 68 16.15 5.28 0.34
C LEU A 68 15.02 5.66 1.31
N PHE A 69 13.96 4.83 1.38
CA PHE A 69 12.90 5.01 2.36
C PHE A 69 13.42 4.88 3.80
N LEU A 70 14.26 3.90 4.12
CA LEU A 70 14.81 3.77 5.47
C LEU A 70 15.65 4.99 5.87
N PHE A 71 16.48 5.50 4.96
CA PHE A 71 17.25 6.72 5.20
C PHE A 71 16.33 7.94 5.39
N SER A 72 15.33 8.12 4.52
CA SER A 72 14.38 9.23 4.65
C SER A 72 13.56 9.11 5.92
N PHE A 73 13.16 7.90 6.32
CA PHE A 73 12.42 7.61 7.52
C PHE A 73 13.17 8.03 8.77
N VAL A 74 14.44 7.62 8.90
CA VAL A 74 15.30 8.02 10.02
C VAL A 74 15.49 9.55 10.04
N TYR A 75 15.80 10.15 8.89
CA TYR A 75 16.04 11.59 8.78
C TYR A 75 14.80 12.43 9.13
N ILE A 76 13.64 12.08 8.58
CA ILE A 76 12.38 12.80 8.80
C ILE A 76 11.92 12.64 10.25
N THR A 77 11.99 11.43 10.80
CA THR A 77 11.60 11.16 12.20
C THR A 77 12.51 11.90 13.17
N TYR A 78 13.81 11.95 12.90
CA TYR A 78 14.78 12.67 13.74
C TYR A 78 14.53 14.20 13.75
N ASN A 79 14.18 14.77 12.60
CA ASN A 79 14.00 16.23 12.46
C ASN A 79 12.54 16.70 12.62
N GLY A 80 11.57 15.80 12.71
CA GLY A 80 10.15 16.12 12.90
C GLY A 80 9.47 16.79 11.69
N TYR A 81 9.96 16.55 10.47
CA TYR A 81 9.46 17.26 9.27
C TYR A 81 8.07 16.82 8.80
N ILE A 82 7.72 15.55 8.99
CA ILE A 82 6.48 14.92 8.52
C ILE A 82 6.06 13.87 9.56
N GLU A 83 4.75 13.66 9.72
CA GLU A 83 4.26 12.57 10.56
C GLU A 83 4.64 11.19 9.98
N VAL A 84 5.02 10.26 10.86
CA VAL A 84 5.41 8.89 10.52
C VAL A 84 4.41 8.17 9.58
N PRO A 85 3.08 8.31 9.74
CA PRO A 85 2.11 7.66 8.85
C PRO A 85 2.18 8.13 7.39
N GLU A 86 2.44 9.41 7.15
CA GLU A 86 2.47 9.98 5.78
C GLU A 86 3.67 9.45 4.98
N ASN A 87 4.85 9.37 5.60
CA ASN A 87 6.05 8.85 4.93
C ASN A 87 5.89 7.37 4.51
N ILE A 88 5.22 6.57 5.35
CA ILE A 88 4.92 5.16 5.05
C ILE A 88 3.98 5.05 3.84
N ILE A 89 2.99 5.94 3.71
CA ILE A 89 2.09 5.98 2.57
C ILE A 89 2.85 6.27 1.27
N TYR A 90 3.73 7.29 1.27
CA TYR A 90 4.53 7.62 0.08
C TYR A 90 5.42 6.46 -0.35
N TYR A 91 6.03 5.75 0.60
CA TYR A 91 6.81 4.55 0.31
C TYR A 91 6.00 3.49 -0.44
N PHE A 92 4.80 3.16 0.04
CA PHE A 92 3.98 2.16 -0.62
C PHE A 92 3.55 2.60 -2.03
N ILE A 93 3.19 3.87 -2.22
CA ILE A 93 2.84 4.40 -3.55
C ILE A 93 4.01 4.23 -4.52
N ILE A 94 5.21 4.64 -4.11
CA ILE A 94 6.42 4.55 -4.95
C ILE A 94 6.76 3.09 -5.24
N LEU A 95 6.75 2.23 -4.21
CA LEU A 95 7.09 0.82 -4.34
C LEU A 95 6.10 0.08 -5.26
N PHE A 96 4.80 0.19 -5.00
CA PHE A 96 3.79 -0.48 -5.84
C PHE A 96 3.73 0.12 -7.25
N GLY A 97 3.99 1.42 -7.40
CA GLY A 97 4.11 2.08 -8.71
C GLY A 97 5.29 1.53 -9.51
N PHE A 98 6.44 1.38 -8.88
CA PHE A 98 7.61 0.75 -9.48
C PHE A 98 7.35 -0.70 -9.88
N ARG A 99 6.74 -1.50 -9.00
CA ARG A 99 6.35 -2.89 -9.29
C ARG A 99 5.41 -2.99 -10.50
N ALA A 100 4.39 -2.13 -10.55
CA ALA A 100 3.46 -2.07 -11.66
C ALA A 100 4.17 -1.68 -12.97
N PHE A 101 5.07 -0.70 -12.92
CA PHE A 101 5.87 -0.29 -14.07
C PHE A 101 6.80 -1.42 -14.57
N MET A 102 7.49 -2.11 -13.68
CA MET A 102 8.37 -3.23 -14.02
C MET A 102 7.59 -4.39 -14.65
N ALA A 103 6.44 -4.75 -14.06
CA ALA A 103 5.55 -5.76 -14.63
C ALA A 103 5.03 -5.36 -16.02
N TRP A 104 4.71 -4.08 -16.22
CA TRP A 104 4.21 -3.58 -17.51
C TRP A 104 5.29 -3.54 -18.59
N LYS A 105 6.51 -3.15 -18.22
CA LYS A 105 7.63 -2.97 -19.15
C LYS A 105 8.26 -4.30 -19.57
N TYR A 106 8.51 -5.20 -18.62
CA TYR A 106 9.29 -6.43 -18.86
C TYR A 106 8.42 -7.68 -19.02
N GLU A 107 7.21 -7.68 -18.47
CA GLU A 107 6.35 -8.86 -18.43
C GLU A 107 4.93 -8.58 -18.98
N ARG A 108 4.85 -7.71 -19.99
CA ARG A 108 3.56 -7.27 -20.55
C ARG A 108 2.64 -8.41 -20.99
N ALA A 109 3.23 -9.49 -21.53
CA ALA A 109 2.51 -10.67 -22.00
C ALA A 109 1.80 -11.42 -20.86
N SER A 110 2.36 -11.41 -19.64
CA SER A 110 1.74 -12.05 -18.47
C SER A 110 0.56 -11.25 -17.92
N LYS A 111 0.41 -9.98 -18.33
CA LYS A 111 -0.62 -9.04 -17.86
C LYS A 111 -0.66 -8.84 -16.34
N LYS A 112 0.40 -9.25 -15.61
CA LYS A 112 0.51 -9.05 -14.16
C LYS A 112 0.46 -7.59 -13.73
N TYR A 113 0.86 -6.69 -14.63
CA TYR A 113 0.74 -5.25 -14.40
C TYR A 113 -0.70 -4.81 -14.13
N ILE A 114 -1.71 -5.50 -14.69
CA ILE A 114 -3.13 -5.19 -14.47
C ILE A 114 -3.49 -5.43 -13.00
N LEU A 115 -3.00 -6.53 -12.42
CA LEU A 115 -3.26 -6.86 -11.02
C LEU A 115 -2.53 -5.89 -10.09
N THR A 116 -1.26 -5.59 -10.36
CA THR A 116 -0.47 -4.65 -9.54
C THR A 116 -0.99 -3.22 -9.63
N MET A 117 -1.43 -2.75 -10.81
CA MET A 117 -2.10 -1.45 -10.96
C MET A 117 -3.44 -1.40 -10.23
N MET A 118 -4.24 -2.47 -10.29
CA MET A 118 -5.49 -2.57 -9.53
C MET A 118 -5.22 -2.50 -8.03
N THR A 119 -4.25 -3.26 -7.52
CA THR A 119 -3.86 -3.23 -6.10
C THR A 119 -3.42 -1.83 -5.68
N LEU A 120 -2.59 -1.15 -6.48
CA LEU A 120 -2.18 0.23 -6.22
C LEU A 120 -3.39 1.18 -6.19
N GLY A 121 -4.30 1.07 -7.15
CA GLY A 121 -5.52 1.89 -7.19
C GLY A 121 -6.42 1.69 -5.97
N LEU A 122 -6.65 0.43 -5.57
CA LEU A 122 -7.44 0.11 -4.38
C LEU A 122 -6.76 0.59 -3.10
N MET A 123 -5.43 0.51 -3.02
CA MET A 123 -4.66 1.01 -1.88
C MET A 123 -4.79 2.54 -1.77
N MET A 124 -4.70 3.28 -2.88
CA MET A 124 -4.91 4.74 -2.86
C MET A 124 -6.33 5.12 -2.46
N ILE A 125 -7.34 4.41 -2.97
CA ILE A 125 -8.75 4.62 -2.57
C ILE A 125 -8.92 4.33 -1.08
N GLY A 126 -8.35 3.24 -0.59
CA GLY A 126 -8.41 2.87 0.82
C GLY A 126 -7.80 3.96 1.71
N ILE A 127 -6.59 4.40 1.38
CA ILE A 127 -5.91 5.45 2.14
C ILE A 127 -6.68 6.78 2.08
N GLY A 128 -7.21 7.15 0.91
CA GLY A 128 -7.99 8.38 0.75
C GLY A 128 -9.33 8.36 1.49
N LEU A 129 -9.89 7.17 1.77
CA LEU A 129 -11.14 7.02 2.51
C LEU A 129 -10.95 6.92 4.03
N LEU A 130 -9.73 6.65 4.52
CA LEU A 130 -9.43 6.54 5.95
C LEU A 130 -9.89 7.75 6.78
N PRO A 131 -9.64 9.02 6.36
CA PRO A 131 -10.06 10.17 7.16
C PRO A 131 -11.58 10.21 7.40
N TYR A 132 -12.38 9.73 6.45
CA TYR A 132 -13.85 9.75 6.56
C TYR A 132 -14.40 8.74 7.57
N LEU A 133 -13.64 7.70 7.92
CA LEU A 133 -14.01 6.76 8.99
C LEU A 133 -13.85 7.38 10.38
N GLU A 134 -12.95 8.35 10.53
CA GLU A 134 -12.76 9.05 11.82
C GLU A 134 -13.89 10.04 12.13
N PHE A 135 -14.72 10.38 11.13
CA PHE A 135 -15.86 11.30 11.25
C PHE A 135 -17.24 10.62 11.30
N LEU A 136 -17.31 9.28 11.31
CA LEU A 136 -18.54 8.47 11.39
C LEU A 136 -18.77 7.89 12.81
#